data_AF-A0A379RXT9-F1
#
_entry.id   AF-A0A379RXT9-F1
#
_cell.length_a   1.000
_cell.length_b   1.000
_cell.length_c   1.000
_cell.angle_alpha   90.00
_cell.angle_beta   90.00
_cell.angle_gamma   90.00
#
_symmetry.space_group_name_H-M   'P 1'
#
loop_
_entity.id
_entity.type
_entity.pdbx_description
1 polymer ?
#
loop_
_entity_poly.entity_id
_entity_poly.type
_entity_poly.pdbx_seq_one_letter_code
_entity_poly.pdbx_strand_id
1 'polypeptide(L)'
;MMRRFFDKAGLSVLSVEATNWNLGKKDGYQQRAKNASFPNGNSWHDVRLDNQQHIDKALPGRIERRSRDVVRIMLPLVKELAKAEKTP
;
A
#
# COMPACT_ATOMS: atom_id res chain seq x y z
N MET A 1 -4.49 -11.71 13.20
CA MET A 1 -4.59 -11.60 14.68
C MET A 1 -4.96 -10.19 15.15
N MET A 2 -4.40 -9.12 14.54
CA MET A 2 -4.68 -7.71 14.88
C MET A 2 -6.16 -7.30 14.80
N ARG A 3 -6.88 -7.69 13.73
CA ARG A 3 -8.27 -7.27 13.48
C ARG A 3 -9.23 -7.58 14.65
N ARG A 4 -9.09 -8.76 15.26
CA ARG A 4 -9.96 -9.22 16.35
C ARG A 4 -9.91 -8.33 17.60
N PHE A 5 -8.81 -7.62 17.84
CA PHE A 5 -8.71 -6.70 18.98
C PHE A 5 -9.48 -5.41 18.72
N PHE A 6 -9.38 -4.84 17.51
CA PHE A 6 -10.15 -3.67 17.11
C PHE A 6 -11.65 -3.96 17.03
N ASP A 7 -12.02 -5.13 16.50
CA ASP A 7 -13.43 -5.55 16.44
C ASP A 7 -14.04 -5.61 17.86
N LYS A 8 -13.31 -6.16 18.85
CA LYS A 8 -13.78 -6.21 20.25
C LYS A 8 -13.92 -4.82 20.88
N ALA A 9 -13.10 -3.86 20.46
CA ALA A 9 -13.17 -2.48 20.92
C ALA A 9 -14.23 -1.64 20.17
N GLY A 10 -14.95 -2.22 19.20
CA GLY A 10 -15.90 -1.49 18.37
C GLY A 10 -15.24 -0.50 17.40
N LEU A 11 -13.96 -0.67 17.10
CA LEU A 11 -13.20 0.21 16.21
C LEU A 11 -13.14 -0.37 14.80
N SER A 12 -13.74 0.35 13.84
CA SER A 12 -13.63 0.02 12.42
C SER A 12 -12.21 0.25 11.92
N VAL A 13 -11.63 -0.75 11.26
CA VAL A 13 -10.27 -0.68 10.68
C VAL A 13 -10.31 -0.97 9.19
N LEU A 14 -9.61 -0.14 8.43
CA LEU A 14 -9.34 -0.34 7.00
C LEU A 14 -7.83 -0.58 6.80
N SER A 15 -7.49 -1.64 6.08
CA SER A 15 -6.13 -1.89 5.61
C SER A 15 -6.05 -1.59 4.12
N VAL A 16 -5.06 -0.80 3.71
CA VAL A 16 -4.87 -0.40 2.31
C VAL A 16 -3.45 -0.74 1.89
N GLU A 17 -3.32 -1.37 0.73
CA GLU A 17 -2.03 -1.77 0.17
C GLU A 17 -2.02 -1.54 -1.34
N ALA A 18 -0.86 -1.12 -1.87
CA ALA A 18 -0.64 -1.03 -3.30
C ALA A 18 -0.31 -2.42 -3.86
N THR A 19 -1.33 -3.14 -4.33
CA THR A 19 -1.16 -4.48 -4.93
C THR A 19 -1.92 -4.59 -6.26
N ASN A 20 -1.44 -5.44 -7.16
CA ASN A 20 -2.18 -5.79 -8.37
C ASN A 20 -3.01 -7.05 -8.11
N TRP A 21 -4.30 -6.86 -7.79
CA TRP A 21 -5.22 -7.94 -7.42
C TRP A 21 -5.46 -8.99 -8.51
N ASN A 22 -5.11 -8.68 -9.76
CA ASN A 22 -5.23 -9.63 -10.87
C ASN A 22 -4.05 -10.62 -10.94
N LEU A 23 -3.04 -10.47 -10.08
CA LEU A 23 -1.87 -11.34 -10.05
C LEU A 23 -1.93 -12.36 -8.90
N GLY A 24 -1.09 -13.40 -9.01
CA GLY A 24 -0.93 -14.41 -7.97
C GLY A 24 -2.23 -15.15 -7.64
N LYS A 25 -2.46 -15.42 -6.36
CA LYS A 25 -3.66 -16.10 -5.86
C LYS A 25 -4.76 -15.13 -5.41
N LYS A 26 -4.67 -13.86 -5.83
CA LYS A 26 -5.54 -12.77 -5.31
C LYS A 26 -5.46 -12.65 -3.79
N ASP A 27 -4.24 -12.76 -3.27
CA ASP A 27 -3.92 -12.74 -1.83
C ASP A 27 -3.04 -11.55 -1.44
N GLY A 28 -2.73 -10.66 -2.41
CA GLY A 28 -1.94 -9.45 -2.20
C GLY A 28 -0.42 -9.66 -2.23
N TYR A 29 0.09 -10.87 -1.99
CA TYR A 29 1.53 -11.15 -1.86
C TYR A 29 2.31 -10.92 -3.15
N GLN A 30 1.72 -11.22 -4.32
CA GLN A 30 2.29 -10.85 -5.61
C GLN A 30 1.77 -9.46 -6.02
N GLN A 31 2.55 -8.43 -5.68
CA GLN A 31 2.16 -7.03 -5.92
C GLN A 31 2.38 -6.58 -7.38
N ARG A 32 3.29 -7.24 -8.11
CA ARG A 32 3.64 -6.93 -9.50
C ARG A 32 4.01 -8.17 -10.32
N ALA A 33 4.08 -8.02 -11.64
CA ALA A 33 4.50 -9.10 -12.53
C ALA A 33 5.93 -9.55 -12.20
N LYS A 34 6.17 -10.87 -12.21
CA LYS A 34 7.50 -11.44 -11.95
C LYS A 34 8.43 -11.07 -13.11
N ASN A 35 9.64 -10.63 -12.79
CA ASN A 35 10.69 -10.34 -13.77
C ASN A 35 12.07 -10.42 -13.09
N ALA A 36 13.15 -10.17 -13.84
CA ALA A 36 14.51 -10.23 -13.30
C ALA A 36 14.74 -9.31 -12.08
N SER A 37 14.13 -8.11 -12.06
CA SER A 37 14.25 -7.17 -10.94
C SER A 37 13.37 -7.52 -9.73
N PHE A 38 12.34 -8.35 -9.93
CA PHE A 38 11.40 -8.80 -8.90
C PHE A 38 10.99 -10.25 -9.17
N PRO A 39 11.86 -11.23 -8.85
CA PRO A 39 11.63 -12.64 -9.21
C PRO A 39 10.36 -13.23 -8.59
N ASN A 40 10.04 -12.78 -7.37
CA ASN A 40 8.83 -13.19 -6.65
C ASN A 40 7.63 -12.27 -6.91
N GLY A 41 7.81 -11.19 -7.68
CA GLY A 41 6.77 -10.20 -7.92
C GLY A 41 6.46 -9.32 -6.70
N ASN A 42 7.40 -9.22 -5.75
CA ASN A 42 7.41 -8.33 -4.60
C ASN A 42 8.87 -8.00 -4.21
N SER A 43 9.06 -7.03 -3.32
CA SER A 43 10.36 -6.74 -2.65
C SER A 43 10.39 -7.19 -1.19
N TRP A 44 9.20 -7.41 -0.60
CA TRP A 44 8.99 -7.65 0.84
C TRP A 44 9.95 -8.68 1.44
N HIS A 45 10.52 -8.34 2.61
CA HIS A 45 11.48 -9.16 3.37
C HIS A 45 12.81 -9.50 2.64
N ASP A 46 13.19 -8.80 1.57
CA ASP A 46 14.52 -8.90 0.97
C ASP A 46 15.20 -7.54 0.91
N VAL A 47 16.18 -7.27 1.77
CA VAL A 47 16.89 -5.98 1.85
C VAL A 47 17.55 -5.57 0.52
N ARG A 48 17.88 -6.54 -0.35
CA ARG A 48 18.50 -6.27 -1.66
C ARG A 48 17.50 -5.69 -2.65
N LEU A 49 16.21 -5.99 -2.48
CA LEU A 49 15.11 -5.53 -3.33
C LEU A 49 14.31 -4.40 -2.67
N ASP A 50 14.12 -4.46 -1.35
CA ASP A 50 13.31 -3.54 -0.56
C ASP A 50 14.13 -2.36 -0.03
N ASN A 51 14.75 -1.65 -0.97
CA ASN A 51 15.50 -0.44 -0.67
C ASN A 51 15.29 0.60 -1.76
N GLN A 52 15.46 1.87 -1.39
CA GLN A 52 15.19 2.99 -2.29
C GLN A 52 15.99 2.91 -3.60
N GLN A 53 17.28 2.55 -3.53
CA GLN A 53 18.16 2.50 -4.70
C GLN A 53 17.68 1.48 -5.73
N HIS A 54 17.32 0.28 -5.29
CA HIS A 54 16.79 -0.76 -6.17
C HIS A 54 15.42 -0.36 -6.74
N ILE A 55 14.52 0.15 -5.91
CA ILE A 55 13.17 0.55 -6.36
C ILE A 55 13.25 1.69 -7.36
N ASP A 56 14.06 2.72 -7.13
CA ASP A 56 14.20 3.85 -8.06
C ASP A 56 14.84 3.40 -9.39
N LYS A 57 15.81 2.47 -9.35
CA LYS A 57 16.40 1.90 -10.56
C LYS A 57 15.41 1.04 -11.34
N ALA A 58 14.69 0.14 -10.67
CA ALA A 58 13.83 -0.85 -11.31
C ALA A 58 12.44 -0.30 -11.67
N LEU A 59 11.99 0.77 -10.98
CA LEU A 59 10.70 1.41 -11.14
C LEU A 59 10.84 2.94 -11.02
N PRO A 60 11.45 3.63 -11.99
CA PRO A 60 11.70 5.07 -11.90
C PRO A 60 10.46 5.90 -11.58
N GLY A 61 10.56 6.79 -10.59
CA GLY A 61 9.48 7.66 -10.14
C GLY A 61 8.32 6.94 -9.42
N ARG A 62 8.45 5.65 -9.11
CA ARG A 62 7.38 4.88 -8.46
C ARG A 62 7.13 5.33 -7.04
N ILE A 63 8.18 5.61 -6.26
CA ILE A 63 8.04 6.05 -4.86
C ILE A 63 7.24 7.34 -4.81
N GLU A 64 7.65 8.38 -5.55
CA GLU A 64 6.93 9.66 -5.59
C GLU A 64 5.46 9.48 -6.03
N ARG A 65 5.23 8.72 -7.11
CA ARG A 65 3.87 8.48 -7.61
C ARG A 65 3.00 7.78 -6.58
N ARG A 66 3.50 6.72 -5.93
CA ARG A 66 2.74 5.96 -4.92
C ARG A 66 2.47 6.81 -3.67
N SER A 67 3.45 7.59 -3.22
CA SER A 67 3.25 8.52 -2.11
C SER A 67 2.14 9.54 -2.41
N ARG A 68 2.14 10.10 -3.64
CA ARG A 68 1.09 11.01 -4.10
C ARG A 68 -0.27 10.32 -4.19
N ASP A 69 -0.32 9.09 -4.73
CA ASP A 69 -1.55 8.31 -4.87
C ASP A 69 -2.18 8.01 -3.50
N VAL A 70 -1.38 7.61 -2.50
CA VAL A 70 -1.87 7.35 -1.14
C VAL A 70 -2.50 8.61 -0.54
N VAL A 71 -1.84 9.76 -0.63
CA VAL A 71 -2.42 11.02 -0.10
C VAL A 71 -3.68 11.40 -0.86
N ARG A 72 -3.68 11.29 -2.20
CA ARG A 72 -4.85 11.61 -3.02
C ARG A 72 -6.08 10.78 -2.65
N ILE A 73 -5.89 9.50 -2.31
CA ILE A 73 -6.99 8.58 -1.98
C ILE A 73 -7.38 8.72 -0.50
N MET A 74 -6.41 8.73 0.41
CA MET A 74 -6.66 8.65 1.85
C MET A 74 -7.05 9.99 2.48
N LEU A 75 -6.51 11.12 2.01
CA LEU A 75 -6.82 12.43 2.57
C LEU A 75 -8.32 12.78 2.53
N PRO A 76 -9.05 12.65 1.40
CA PRO A 76 -10.48 12.94 1.40
C PRO A 76 -11.25 12.00 2.34
N LEU A 77 -10.91 10.70 2.36
CA LEU A 77 -11.54 9.73 3.26
C LEU A 77 -11.34 10.12 4.74
N VAL A 78 -10.12 10.49 5.13
CA VAL A 78 -9.82 10.90 6.51
C VAL A 78 -10.57 12.19 6.87
N LYS A 79 -10.66 13.17 5.96
CA LYS A 79 -11.42 14.41 6.19
C LYS A 79 -12.90 14.13 6.43
N GLU A 80 -13.49 13.26 5.61
CA GLU A 80 -14.90 12.85 5.72
C GLU A 80 -15.16 12.13 7.04
N LEU A 81 -14.34 11.13 7.38
CA LEU A 81 -14.47 10.37 8.62
C LEU A 81 -14.26 11.22 9.88
N ALA A 82 -13.35 12.20 9.81
CA ALA A 82 -13.09 13.12 10.91
C ALA A 82 -14.16 14.21 11.07
N LYS A 83 -15.16 14.28 10.16
CA LYS A 83 -16.08 15.42 10.05
C LYS A 83 -15.35 16.76 10.02
N ALA A 84 -14.16 16.78 9.40
CA ALA A 84 -13.31 17.95 9.31
C ALA A 84 -13.82 18.88 8.20
N GLU A 85 -15.05 19.36 8.35
CA GLU A 85 -15.53 20.51 7.58
C GLU A 85 -14.89 21.77 8.18
N LYS A 86 -14.37 22.65 7.33
CA LYS A 86 -14.13 24.02 7.77
C LYS A 86 -15.51 24.65 7.93
N THR A 87 -15.86 25.01 9.16
CA THR A 87 -16.92 25.99 9.39
C THR A 87 -16.63 27.22 8.53
N PRO A 88 -17.62 27.76 7.78
CA PRO A 88 -17.45 28.99 7.00
C PRO A 88 -16.89 30.15 7.83
#